data_AF-A0A2S5BBK3-F1
#
_entry.id   AF-A0A2S5BBK3-F1
#
_cell.length_a   1.000
_cell.length_b   1.000
_cell.length_c   1.000
_cell.angle_alpha   90.00
_cell.angle_beta   90.00
_cell.angle_gamma   90.00
#
_symmetry.space_group_name_H-M   'P 1'
#
loop_
_entity.id
_entity.type
_entity.pdbx_description
1 polymer ?
#
loop_
_entity_poly.entity_id
_entity_poly.type
_entity_poly.pdbx_seq_one_letter_code
_entity_poly.pdbx_strand_id
1 'polypeptide(L)'
;MDDDSPWHDDESYTPLADSLGRAAPAQIAQQEWNNLEQRYADAGYRDGITAGKNARLQAGFDQGFAQAAPYARRVGTLRGIAASLLSLLTVPSANATKNAGPILEAAFPSSSESSVSKRASVVQELRDLVSALGRLDAHKVLPPDEEAEAHAREHEDEGMSEVLRERKEMREMEAMMGGLGGTTHGAAQESTGVEAVAACERRLVDILKVFGLESVLAPNRS
;
A
#
# COMPACT_ATOMS: atom_id res chain seq x y z
N MET A 1 7.57 34.57 81.34
CA MET A 1 7.76 34.19 79.93
C MET A 1 7.94 35.50 79.22
N ASP A 2 9.19 35.82 78.97
CA ASP A 2 9.64 37.07 78.41
C ASP A 2 9.21 37.13 76.94
N ASP A 3 8.48 38.18 76.60
CA ASP A 3 7.89 38.43 75.29
C ASP A 3 8.94 39.06 74.37
N ASP A 4 9.93 38.26 73.97
CA ASP A 4 10.82 38.58 72.85
C ASP A 4 10.04 38.32 71.55
N SER A 5 9.11 39.22 71.22
CA SER A 5 8.52 39.28 69.88
C SER A 5 9.56 39.82 68.91
N PRO A 6 10.11 39.00 67.99
CA PRO A 6 11.21 39.37 67.10
C PRO A 6 10.75 40.26 65.92
N TRP A 7 9.58 40.89 66.05
CA TRP A 7 8.88 41.60 64.97
C TRP A 7 8.65 43.08 65.30
N HIS A 8 9.36 43.62 66.29
CA HIS A 8 9.20 45.01 66.74
C HIS A 8 10.46 45.88 66.57
N ASP A 9 11.19 45.68 65.47
CA ASP A 9 12.07 46.71 64.94
C ASP A 9 11.34 47.45 63.82
N ASP A 10 10.77 48.60 64.18
CA ASP A 10 10.30 49.66 63.28
C ASP A 10 11.50 50.24 62.50
N GLU A 11 12.02 49.50 61.53
CA GLU A 11 12.71 50.12 60.41
C GLU A 11 11.64 50.58 59.42
N SER A 12 11.42 51.90 59.39
CA SER A 12 10.67 52.54 58.33
C SER A 12 11.32 52.17 56.99
N TYR A 13 10.76 51.18 56.29
CA TYR A 13 11.19 50.80 54.96
C TYR A 13 10.97 52.00 54.03
N THR A 14 12.00 52.82 53.88
CA THR A 14 12.11 53.73 52.75
C THR A 14 12.40 52.84 51.55
N PRO A 15 11.57 52.85 50.49
CA PRO A 15 11.91 52.13 49.27
C PRO A 15 13.02 52.91 48.57
N LEU A 16 14.24 52.74 49.07
CA LEU A 16 15.45 53.17 48.40
C LEU A 16 15.66 52.22 47.21
N ALA A 17 15.17 52.69 46.07
CA ALA A 17 15.66 52.35 44.75
C ALA A 17 15.87 50.85 44.48
N ASP A 18 14.77 50.12 44.25
CA ASP A 18 14.83 49.01 43.29
C ASP A 18 14.81 49.58 41.87
N SER A 19 15.85 50.35 41.54
CA SER A 19 16.09 50.94 40.23
C SER A 19 16.86 49.97 39.32
N LEU A 20 16.50 48.68 39.34
CA LEU A 20 17.04 47.65 38.45
C LEU A 20 15.93 46.71 37.96
N GLY A 21 15.12 47.20 37.03
CA GLY A 21 14.65 46.40 35.90
C GLY A 21 13.68 45.23 36.18
N ARG A 22 12.98 45.18 37.32
CA ARG A 22 11.92 44.17 37.53
C ARG A 22 10.63 44.65 36.85
N ALA A 23 10.35 44.16 35.64
CA ALA A 23 9.03 44.34 35.01
C ALA A 23 7.94 43.87 35.99
N ALA A 24 6.85 44.63 36.12
CA ALA A 24 5.78 44.31 37.07
C ALA A 24 5.23 42.88 36.77
N PRO A 25 4.86 42.07 37.77
CA PRO A 25 4.40 40.69 37.56
C PRO A 25 3.23 40.57 36.56
N ALA A 26 2.39 41.61 36.45
CA ALA A 26 1.33 41.70 35.45
C ALA A 26 1.86 41.87 34.00
N GLN A 27 2.97 42.60 33.81
CA GLN A 27 3.61 42.78 32.50
C GLN A 27 4.32 41.50 32.04
N ILE A 28 4.96 40.79 32.97
CA ILE A 28 5.57 39.47 32.71
C ILE A 28 4.48 38.47 32.33
N ALA A 29 3.39 38.40 33.11
CA ALA A 29 2.26 37.54 32.80
C ALA A 29 1.68 37.86 31.41
N GLN A 30 1.49 39.14 31.06
CA GLN A 30 0.99 39.52 29.74
C GLN A 30 1.93 39.10 28.59
N GLN A 31 3.24 39.22 28.78
CA GLN A 31 4.22 38.75 27.81
C GLN A 31 4.19 37.22 27.65
N GLU A 32 4.08 36.49 28.76
CA GLU A 32 3.93 35.03 28.75
C GLU A 32 2.64 34.60 28.05
N TRP A 33 1.53 35.30 28.29
CA TRP A 33 0.26 35.07 27.59
C TRP A 33 0.37 35.30 26.09
N ASN A 34 0.97 36.41 25.66
CA ASN A 34 1.14 36.71 24.24
C ASN A 34 2.07 35.68 23.56
N ASN A 35 3.14 35.26 24.24
CA ASN A 35 4.04 34.22 23.75
C ASN A 35 3.33 32.86 23.63
N LEU A 36 2.48 32.53 24.60
CA LEU A 36 1.70 31.30 24.60
C LEU A 36 0.67 31.31 23.46
N GLU A 37 -0.03 32.43 23.26
CA GLU A 37 -0.99 32.62 22.17
C GLU A 37 -0.32 32.46 20.80
N GLN A 38 0.83 33.11 20.57
CA GLN A 38 1.59 32.96 19.33
C GLN A 38 2.01 31.50 19.08
N ARG A 39 2.47 30.79 20.11
CA ARG A 39 2.84 29.38 19.98
C ARG A 39 1.65 28.50 19.64
N TYR A 40 0.48 28.74 20.23
CA TYR A 40 -0.73 27.99 19.89
C TYR A 40 -1.25 28.33 18.50
N ALA A 41 -1.16 29.59 18.06
CA ALA A 41 -1.51 29.99 16.71
C ALA A 41 -0.58 29.32 15.67
N ASP A 42 0.73 29.36 15.88
CA ASP A 42 1.71 28.73 15.00
C ASP A 42 1.56 27.20 14.98
N ALA A 43 1.35 26.58 16.14
CA ALA A 43 1.12 25.15 16.25
C ALA A 43 -0.18 24.75 15.54
N GLY A 44 -1.28 25.48 15.76
CA GLY A 44 -2.57 25.24 15.10
C GLY A 44 -2.51 25.42 13.59
N TYR A 45 -1.77 26.42 13.09
CA TYR A 45 -1.56 26.60 11.66
C TYR A 45 -0.78 25.45 11.05
N ARG A 46 0.34 25.04 11.68
CA ARG A 46 1.14 23.89 11.22
C ARG A 46 0.35 22.59 11.25
N ASP A 47 -0.42 22.37 12.30
CA ASP A 47 -1.29 21.20 12.44
C ASP A 47 -2.39 21.22 11.38
N GLY A 48 -3.05 22.36 11.14
CA GLY A 48 -4.05 22.52 10.09
C GLY A 48 -3.51 22.22 8.68
N ILE A 49 -2.30 22.69 8.36
CA ILE A 49 -1.63 22.37 7.08
C ILE A 49 -1.33 20.87 6.98
N THR A 50 -0.87 20.26 8.07
CA THR A 50 -0.55 18.83 8.11
C THR A 50 -1.81 17.98 7.98
N ALA A 51 -2.87 18.32 8.73
CA ALA A 51 -4.16 17.67 8.68
C ALA A 51 -4.79 17.77 7.27
N GLY A 52 -4.72 18.94 6.63
CA GLY A 52 -5.23 19.12 5.26
C GLY A 52 -4.48 18.28 4.23
N LYS A 53 -3.14 18.19 4.35
CA LYS A 53 -2.32 17.31 3.49
C LYS A 53 -2.65 15.85 3.69
N ASN A 54 -2.74 15.40 4.95
CA ASN A 54 -3.09 14.03 5.28
C ASN A 54 -4.50 13.67 4.81
N ALA A 55 -5.48 14.57 4.94
CA ALA A 55 -6.84 14.34 4.47
C ALA A 55 -6.91 14.12 2.96
N ARG A 56 -6.19 14.92 2.16
CA ARG A 56 -6.09 14.70 0.71
C ARG A 56 -5.37 13.40 0.36
N LEU A 57 -4.26 13.10 1.05
CA LEU A 57 -3.50 11.86 0.82
C LEU A 57 -4.35 10.62 1.14
N GLN A 58 -5.07 10.65 2.26
CA GLN A 58 -5.89 9.54 2.70
C GLN A 58 -7.03 9.25 1.72
N ALA A 59 -7.67 10.29 1.17
CA ALA A 59 -8.71 10.11 0.16
C ALA A 59 -8.18 9.36 -1.09
N GLY A 60 -6.98 9.72 -1.57
CA GLY A 60 -6.34 9.01 -2.68
C GLY A 60 -5.93 7.59 -2.31
N PHE A 61 -5.40 7.37 -1.10
CA PHE A 61 -5.09 6.03 -0.61
C PHE A 61 -6.34 5.14 -0.52
N ASP A 62 -7.44 5.65 0.04
CA ASP A 62 -8.68 4.90 0.22
C ASP A 62 -9.28 4.50 -1.13
N GLN A 63 -9.23 5.41 -2.12
CA GLN A 63 -9.64 5.12 -3.50
C GLN A 63 -8.79 4.01 -4.12
N GLY A 64 -7.45 4.14 -4.05
CA GLY A 64 -6.54 3.10 -4.56
C GLY A 64 -6.71 1.77 -3.84
N PHE A 65 -6.92 1.79 -2.52
CA PHE A 65 -7.15 0.59 -1.72
C PHE A 65 -8.47 -0.09 -2.07
N ALA A 66 -9.56 0.68 -2.25
CA ALA A 66 -10.86 0.13 -2.66
C ALA A 66 -10.78 -0.59 -4.01
N GLN A 67 -9.96 -0.08 -4.93
CA GLN A 67 -9.70 -0.73 -6.22
C GLN A 67 -8.79 -1.95 -6.07
N ALA A 68 -7.66 -1.84 -5.35
CA ALA A 68 -6.65 -2.90 -5.27
C ALA A 68 -7.05 -4.09 -4.38
N ALA A 69 -7.70 -3.84 -3.24
CA ALA A 69 -7.92 -4.83 -2.21
C ALA A 69 -8.75 -6.06 -2.67
N PRO A 70 -9.85 -5.91 -3.43
CA PRO A 70 -10.59 -7.05 -3.96
C PRO A 70 -9.74 -7.94 -4.88
N TYR A 71 -8.91 -7.34 -5.74
CA TYR A 71 -8.02 -8.09 -6.64
C TYR A 71 -6.91 -8.82 -5.88
N ALA A 72 -6.27 -8.13 -4.94
CA ALA A 72 -5.26 -8.73 -4.08
C ALA A 72 -5.80 -9.94 -3.30
N ARG A 73 -7.04 -9.83 -2.78
CA ARG A 73 -7.73 -10.95 -2.13
C ARG A 73 -7.96 -12.10 -3.11
N ARG A 74 -8.50 -11.84 -4.30
CA ARG A 74 -8.78 -12.89 -5.30
C ARG A 74 -7.51 -13.64 -5.71
N VAL A 75 -6.44 -12.93 -6.06
CA VAL A 75 -5.15 -13.54 -6.45
C VAL A 75 -4.54 -14.28 -5.26
N GLY A 76 -4.61 -13.71 -4.05
CA GLY A 76 -4.16 -14.35 -2.82
C GLY A 76 -4.88 -15.66 -2.53
N THR A 77 -6.20 -15.70 -2.68
CA THR A 77 -7.00 -16.92 -2.51
C THR A 77 -6.62 -17.98 -3.54
N LEU A 78 -6.53 -17.63 -4.82
CA LEU A 78 -6.12 -18.57 -5.88
C LEU A 78 -4.73 -19.14 -5.62
N ARG A 79 -3.77 -18.29 -5.22
CA ARG A 79 -2.40 -18.69 -4.92
C ARG A 79 -2.35 -19.58 -3.68
N GLY A 80 -3.11 -19.25 -2.64
CA GLY A 80 -3.20 -20.04 -1.41
C GLY A 80 -3.73 -21.45 -1.67
N ILE A 81 -4.83 -21.57 -2.42
CA ILE A 81 -5.42 -22.86 -2.80
C ILE A 81 -4.41 -23.66 -3.63
N ALA A 82 -3.86 -23.09 -4.70
CA ALA A 82 -2.91 -23.79 -5.57
C ALA A 82 -1.65 -24.25 -4.82
N ALA A 83 -1.08 -23.40 -3.96
CA ALA A 83 0.08 -23.75 -3.13
C ALA A 83 -0.24 -24.84 -2.11
N SER A 84 -1.43 -24.81 -1.51
CA SER A 84 -1.88 -25.85 -0.57
C SER A 84 -2.02 -27.21 -1.25
N LEU A 85 -2.63 -27.26 -2.44
CA LEU A 85 -2.75 -28.49 -3.23
C LEU A 85 -1.38 -29.00 -3.68
N LEU A 86 -0.51 -28.09 -4.12
CA LEU A 86 0.85 -28.45 -4.52
C LEU A 86 1.64 -29.05 -3.34
N SER A 87 1.58 -28.42 -2.17
CA SER A 87 2.19 -28.93 -0.94
C SER A 87 1.62 -30.29 -0.56
N LEU A 88 0.30 -30.47 -0.63
CA LEU A 88 -0.36 -31.74 -0.34
C LEU A 88 0.12 -32.88 -1.25
N LEU A 89 0.37 -32.59 -2.53
CA LEU A 89 0.79 -33.60 -3.50
C LEU A 89 2.30 -33.88 -3.49
N THR A 90 3.12 -32.94 -3.02
CA THR A 90 4.59 -33.00 -3.13
C THR A 90 5.30 -33.22 -1.79
N VAL A 91 4.70 -32.82 -0.68
CA VAL A 91 5.25 -32.97 0.67
C VAL A 91 4.47 -34.06 1.41
N PRO A 92 5.05 -35.24 1.64
CA PRO A 92 4.41 -36.27 2.45
C PRO A 92 4.33 -35.77 3.89
N SER A 93 3.12 -35.52 4.39
CA SER A 93 2.88 -35.20 5.80
C SER A 93 1.92 -36.21 6.40
N ALA A 94 2.27 -36.76 7.56
CA ALA A 94 1.45 -37.74 8.27
C ALA A 94 0.05 -37.20 8.64
N ASN A 95 -0.11 -35.88 8.79
CA ASN A 95 -1.42 -35.26 9.03
C ASN A 95 -2.18 -35.02 7.73
N ALA A 96 -1.47 -34.69 6.64
CA ALA A 96 -2.06 -34.54 5.31
C ALA A 96 -2.62 -35.87 4.80
N THR A 97 -1.89 -36.98 4.94
CA THR A 97 -2.36 -38.30 4.52
C THR A 97 -3.51 -38.81 5.38
N LYS A 98 -3.61 -38.44 6.66
CA LYS A 98 -4.75 -38.78 7.52
C LYS A 98 -6.02 -38.04 7.12
N ASN A 99 -5.92 -36.74 6.87
CA ASN A 99 -7.09 -35.89 6.65
C ASN A 99 -7.52 -35.84 5.17
N ALA A 100 -6.57 -35.82 4.25
CA ALA A 100 -6.81 -35.73 2.80
C ALA A 100 -6.57 -37.04 2.06
N GLY A 101 -6.06 -38.09 2.72
CA GLY A 101 -5.88 -39.43 2.15
C GLY A 101 -7.07 -39.97 1.36
N PRO A 102 -8.32 -39.93 1.85
CA PRO A 102 -9.47 -40.43 1.09
C PRO A 102 -9.74 -39.63 -0.19
N ILE A 103 -9.51 -38.31 -0.18
CA ILE A 103 -9.69 -37.45 -1.36
C ILE A 103 -8.57 -37.73 -2.39
N LEU A 104 -7.34 -37.89 -1.91
CA LEU A 104 -6.19 -38.22 -2.76
C LEU A 104 -6.30 -39.60 -3.40
N GLU A 105 -6.79 -40.60 -2.66
CA GLU A 105 -6.98 -41.96 -3.18
C GLU A 105 -8.14 -42.02 -4.18
N ALA A 106 -9.21 -41.25 -3.95
CA ALA A 106 -10.30 -41.10 -4.91
C ALA A 106 -9.85 -40.41 -6.21
N ALA A 107 -8.99 -39.40 -6.11
CA ALA A 107 -8.44 -38.67 -7.26
C ALA A 107 -7.36 -39.46 -8.01
N PHE A 108 -6.52 -40.21 -7.28
CA PHE A 108 -5.37 -40.95 -7.80
C PHE A 108 -5.28 -42.34 -7.15
N PRO A 109 -6.04 -43.33 -7.65
CA PRO A 109 -6.00 -44.68 -7.11
C PRO A 109 -4.62 -45.31 -7.32
N SER A 110 -4.06 -45.87 -6.25
CA SER A 110 -2.71 -46.45 -6.21
C SER A 110 -2.53 -47.70 -7.09
N SER A 111 -3.62 -48.23 -7.65
CA SER A 111 -3.67 -49.47 -8.44
C SER A 111 -3.43 -49.29 -9.95
N SER A 112 -3.22 -48.07 -10.45
CA SER A 112 -3.07 -47.81 -11.89
C SER A 112 -1.85 -46.95 -12.22
N GLU A 113 -0.98 -47.44 -13.12
CA GLU A 113 0.18 -46.68 -13.61
C GLU A 113 -0.23 -45.35 -14.26
N SER A 114 -1.39 -45.32 -14.91
CA SER A 114 -1.98 -44.09 -15.47
C SER A 114 -2.25 -43.00 -14.43
N SER A 115 -2.50 -43.38 -13.17
CA SER A 115 -2.77 -42.41 -12.08
C SER A 115 -1.50 -41.73 -11.58
N VAL A 116 -0.34 -42.39 -11.67
CA VAL A 116 0.96 -41.79 -11.34
C VAL A 116 1.31 -40.71 -12.36
N SER A 117 1.13 -40.99 -13.65
CA SER A 117 1.35 -39.99 -14.73
C SER A 117 0.36 -38.82 -14.63
N LYS A 118 -0.92 -39.08 -14.34
CA LYS A 118 -1.91 -38.03 -14.09
C LYS A 118 -1.53 -37.15 -12.91
N ARG A 119 -1.12 -37.74 -11.78
CA ARG A 119 -0.66 -36.99 -10.60
C ARG A 119 0.54 -36.11 -10.94
N ALA A 120 1.50 -36.61 -11.70
CA ALA A 120 2.65 -35.83 -12.14
C ALA A 120 2.25 -34.64 -13.03
N SER A 121 1.30 -34.84 -13.95
CA SER A 121 0.74 -33.77 -14.79
C SER A 121 0.07 -32.68 -13.95
N VAL A 122 -0.77 -33.06 -12.99
CA VAL A 122 -1.47 -32.11 -12.09
C VAL A 122 -0.48 -31.33 -11.23
N VAL A 123 0.56 -31.99 -10.73
CA VAL A 123 1.64 -31.32 -9.98
C VAL A 123 2.36 -30.29 -10.84
N GLN A 124 2.67 -30.63 -12.10
CA GLN A 124 3.32 -29.69 -13.00
C GLN A 124 2.41 -28.49 -13.31
N GLU A 125 1.14 -28.74 -13.57
CA GLU A 125 0.19 -27.66 -13.84
C GLU A 125 0.00 -26.73 -12.64
N LEU A 126 -0.02 -27.26 -11.41
CA LEU A 126 -0.05 -26.46 -10.19
C LEU A 126 1.20 -25.59 -10.03
N ARG A 127 2.40 -26.09 -10.39
CA ARG A 127 3.64 -25.29 -10.38
C ARG A 127 3.59 -24.15 -11.39
N ASP A 128 3.09 -24.43 -12.58
CA ASP A 128 2.95 -23.44 -13.64
C ASP A 128 1.91 -22.38 -13.24
N LEU A 129 0.82 -22.79 -12.59
CA LEU A 129 -0.23 -21.90 -12.10
C LEU A 129 0.29 -21.00 -10.96
N VAL A 130 0.98 -21.55 -9.96
CA VAL A 130 1.60 -20.75 -8.88
C VAL A 130 2.61 -19.76 -9.44
N SER A 131 3.40 -20.17 -10.43
CA SER A 131 4.36 -19.29 -11.12
C SER A 131 3.65 -18.19 -11.91
N ALA A 132 2.56 -18.51 -12.63
CA ALA A 132 1.77 -17.55 -13.36
C ALA A 132 1.12 -16.52 -12.42
N LEU A 133 0.49 -16.97 -11.33
CA LEU A 133 -0.07 -16.09 -10.30
C LEU A 133 0.99 -15.24 -9.59
N GLY A 134 2.24 -15.72 -9.50
CA GLY A 134 3.35 -14.95 -8.94
C GLY A 134 3.90 -13.87 -9.87
N ARG A 135 3.64 -13.95 -11.19
CA ARG A 135 4.02 -12.92 -12.17
C ARG A 135 2.95 -11.85 -12.37
N LEU A 136 1.75 -12.05 -11.83
CA LEU A 136 0.68 -11.05 -11.84
C LEU A 136 1.02 -9.96 -10.82
N ASP A 137 1.67 -8.91 -11.29
CA ASP A 137 2.03 -7.73 -10.49
C ASP A 137 0.86 -6.73 -10.44
N ALA A 138 0.78 -5.94 -9.37
CA ALA A 138 -0.33 -4.99 -9.12
C ALA A 138 -0.54 -4.01 -10.29
N HIS A 139 0.57 -3.58 -10.91
CA HIS A 139 0.57 -2.69 -12.08
C HIS A 139 -0.04 -3.30 -13.35
N LYS A 140 -0.18 -4.62 -13.43
CA LYS A 140 -0.74 -5.31 -14.60
C LYS A 140 -2.21 -5.67 -14.44
N VAL A 141 -2.74 -5.61 -13.22
CA VAL A 141 -4.07 -6.10 -12.86
C VAL A 141 -5.04 -4.96 -12.57
N LEU A 142 -4.55 -3.84 -12.03
CA LEU A 142 -5.39 -2.66 -11.86
C LEU A 142 -5.56 -1.90 -13.18
N PRO A 143 -6.72 -1.27 -13.40
CA PRO A 143 -6.88 -0.30 -14.48
C PRO A 143 -5.81 0.81 -14.35
N PRO A 144 -5.29 1.32 -15.47
CA PRO A 144 -4.43 2.51 -15.43
C PRO A 144 -5.20 3.66 -14.77
N ASP A 145 -4.54 4.36 -13.86
CA ASP A 145 -5.11 5.52 -13.17
C ASP A 145 -5.03 6.74 -14.09
N GLU A 146 -6.03 6.87 -14.97
CA GLU A 146 -6.10 7.93 -15.97
C GLU A 146 -6.10 9.34 -15.35
N GLU A 147 -6.61 9.49 -14.12
CA GLU A 147 -6.64 10.76 -13.39
C GLU A 147 -5.25 11.12 -12.85
N ALA A 148 -4.52 10.16 -12.30
CA ALA A 148 -3.13 10.36 -11.90
C ALA A 148 -2.22 10.63 -13.11
N GLU A 149 -2.43 9.94 -14.24
CA GLU A 149 -1.68 10.20 -15.48
C GLU A 149 -2.04 11.55 -16.12
N ALA A 150 -3.30 11.97 -16.06
CA ALA A 150 -3.73 13.29 -16.53
C ALA A 150 -3.13 14.39 -15.66
N HIS A 151 -3.21 14.27 -14.33
CA HIS A 151 -2.60 15.24 -13.41
C HIS A 151 -1.07 15.28 -13.53
N ALA A 152 -0.40 14.15 -13.74
CA ALA A 152 1.04 14.13 -14.03
C ALA A 152 1.39 14.84 -15.35
N ARG A 153 0.55 14.68 -16.39
CA ARG A 153 0.69 15.40 -17.67
C ARG A 153 0.42 16.90 -17.53
N GLU A 154 -0.54 17.30 -16.71
CA GLU A 154 -0.90 18.70 -16.49
C GLU A 154 0.14 19.45 -15.63
N HIS A 155 0.76 18.77 -14.67
CA HIS A 155 1.77 19.35 -13.78
C HIS A 155 3.22 19.05 -14.21
N GLU A 156 3.44 18.47 -15.38
CA GLU A 156 4.79 18.18 -15.91
C GLU A 156 5.64 19.47 -16.12
N ASP A 157 4.97 20.62 -16.28
CA ASP A 157 5.58 21.94 -16.48
C ASP A 157 5.60 22.82 -15.21
N GLU A 158 4.91 22.43 -14.13
CA GLU A 158 4.85 23.23 -12.90
C GLU A 158 6.12 23.02 -12.04
N GLY A 159 7.08 23.94 -12.20
CA GLY A 159 8.35 23.93 -11.47
C GLY A 159 9.58 23.66 -12.33
N MET A 160 9.40 23.44 -13.64
CA MET A 160 10.51 23.41 -14.59
C MET A 160 11.00 24.84 -14.82
N SER A 161 12.28 25.10 -14.51
CA SER A 161 12.94 26.35 -14.90
C SER A 161 12.78 26.55 -16.41
N GLU A 162 12.58 27.78 -16.86
CA GLU A 162 12.38 28.15 -18.27
C GLU A 162 13.46 27.52 -19.18
N VAL A 163 14.69 27.44 -18.69
CA VAL A 163 15.85 26.79 -19.35
C VAL A 163 15.67 25.28 -19.54
N LEU A 164 15.03 24.58 -18.60
CA LEU A 164 14.75 23.15 -18.72
C LEU A 164 13.59 22.88 -19.69
N ARG A 165 12.64 23.82 -19.77
CA ARG A 165 11.54 23.80 -20.74
C ARG A 165 12.08 23.92 -22.17
N GLU A 166 12.91 24.94 -22.43
CA GLU A 166 13.57 25.13 -23.74
C GLU A 166 14.44 23.93 -24.14
N ARG A 167 15.16 23.32 -23.17
CA ARG A 167 15.99 22.14 -23.43
C ARG A 167 15.15 20.88 -23.71
N LYS A 168 13.98 20.74 -23.10
CA LYS A 168 13.02 19.66 -23.39
C LYS A 168 12.46 19.84 -24.81
N GLU A 169 12.03 21.05 -25.15
CA GLU A 169 11.53 21.40 -26.50
C GLU A 169 12.56 21.13 -27.61
N MET A 170 13.83 21.50 -27.38
CA MET A 170 14.91 21.24 -28.35
C MET A 170 15.16 19.74 -28.58
N ARG A 171 15.08 18.92 -27.52
CA ARG A 171 15.22 17.46 -27.60
C ARG A 171 14.02 16.79 -28.26
N GLU A 172 12.82 17.28 -28.00
CA GLU A 172 11.61 16.78 -28.67
C GLU A 172 11.63 17.08 -30.17
N MET A 173 12.09 18.29 -30.54
CA MET A 173 12.30 18.66 -31.93
C MET A 173 13.36 17.78 -32.61
N GLU A 174 14.47 17.47 -31.93
CA GLU A 174 15.52 16.56 -32.41
C GLU A 174 15.01 15.12 -32.57
N ALA A 175 14.20 14.63 -31.64
CA ALA A 175 13.57 13.30 -31.71
C ALA A 175 12.55 13.20 -32.86
N MET A 176 11.78 14.26 -33.11
CA MET A 176 10.82 14.32 -34.21
C MET A 176 11.52 14.34 -35.57
N MET A 177 12.71 14.98 -35.66
CA MET A 177 13.54 14.99 -36.86
C MET A 177 14.36 13.70 -37.06
N GLY A 178 14.66 12.99 -35.96
CA GLY A 178 15.40 11.72 -35.94
C GLY A 178 14.56 10.45 -36.11
N GLY A 179 13.24 10.52 -35.97
CA GLY A 179 12.31 9.39 -36.05
C GLY A 179 12.10 8.76 -37.43
N LEU A 180 12.77 9.25 -38.48
CA LEU A 180 12.69 8.73 -39.85
C LEU A 180 13.52 7.45 -40.08
N GLY A 181 14.21 6.92 -39.06
CA GLY A 181 15.01 5.71 -39.18
C GLY A 181 15.09 4.88 -37.91
N GLY A 182 14.10 4.01 -37.66
CA GLY A 182 14.30 2.88 -36.75
C GLY A 182 13.10 2.44 -35.92
N THR A 183 12.50 1.34 -36.38
CA THR A 183 11.89 0.26 -35.57
C THR A 183 10.90 0.65 -34.46
N THR A 184 9.62 0.66 -34.83
CA THR A 184 8.51 0.41 -33.91
C THR A 184 8.69 -0.97 -33.26
N HIS A 185 9.21 -1.03 -32.02
CA HIS A 185 9.07 -2.21 -31.18
C HIS A 185 7.58 -2.41 -30.91
N GLY A 186 7.07 -3.57 -31.34
CA GLY A 186 5.66 -3.92 -31.20
C GLY A 186 5.22 -3.83 -29.74
N ALA A 187 4.25 -2.95 -29.48
CA ALA A 187 3.40 -3.02 -28.31
C ALA A 187 2.66 -4.36 -28.35
N ALA A 188 3.27 -5.38 -27.76
CA ALA A 188 2.60 -6.63 -27.48
C ALA A 188 1.37 -6.29 -26.64
N GLN A 189 0.18 -6.60 -27.15
CA GLN A 189 -1.09 -6.49 -26.44
C GLN A 189 -0.92 -7.09 -25.04
N GLU A 190 -0.79 -6.23 -24.03
CA GLU A 190 -0.87 -6.63 -22.64
C GLU A 190 -2.32 -7.01 -22.39
N SER A 191 -2.62 -8.31 -22.44
CA SER A 191 -3.90 -8.84 -21.99
C SER A 191 -4.16 -8.26 -20.61
N THR A 192 -5.28 -7.54 -20.47
CA THR A 192 -5.67 -6.91 -19.21
C THR A 192 -5.52 -7.92 -18.09
N GLY A 193 -4.86 -7.58 -16.97
CA GLY A 193 -4.55 -8.57 -15.93
C GLY A 193 -5.80 -9.25 -15.37
N VAL A 194 -6.98 -8.65 -15.54
CA VAL A 194 -8.29 -9.26 -15.28
C VAL A 194 -8.51 -10.55 -16.08
N GLU A 195 -8.19 -10.57 -17.37
CA GLU A 195 -8.29 -11.77 -18.22
C GLU A 195 -7.31 -12.86 -17.79
N ALA A 196 -6.08 -12.46 -17.41
CA ALA A 196 -5.06 -13.39 -16.94
C ALA A 196 -5.46 -14.05 -15.62
N VAL A 197 -6.05 -13.30 -14.68
CA VAL A 197 -6.63 -13.84 -13.44
C VAL A 197 -7.78 -14.80 -13.76
N ALA A 198 -8.70 -14.43 -14.65
CA ALA A 198 -9.81 -15.28 -15.05
C ALA A 198 -9.36 -16.57 -15.77
N ALA A 199 -8.25 -16.54 -16.51
CA ALA A 199 -7.64 -17.72 -17.10
C ALA A 199 -7.02 -18.63 -16.02
N CYS A 200 -6.31 -18.08 -15.05
CA CYS A 200 -5.76 -18.84 -13.93
C CYS A 200 -6.85 -19.47 -13.07
N GLU A 201 -7.96 -18.76 -12.87
CA GLU A 201 -9.13 -19.26 -12.15
C GLU A 201 -9.75 -20.47 -12.83
N ARG A 202 -9.99 -20.40 -14.14
CA ARG A 202 -10.51 -21.54 -14.94
C ARG A 202 -9.63 -22.78 -14.82
N ARG A 203 -8.32 -22.61 -14.95
CA ARG A 203 -7.34 -23.70 -14.78
C ARG A 203 -7.41 -24.31 -13.38
N LEU A 204 -7.52 -23.47 -12.34
CA LEU A 204 -7.64 -23.98 -10.97
C LEU A 204 -8.95 -24.75 -10.76
N VAL A 205 -10.06 -24.29 -11.33
CA VAL A 205 -11.35 -25.00 -11.29
C VAL A 205 -11.19 -26.38 -11.93
N ASP A 206 -10.57 -26.48 -13.09
CA ASP A 206 -10.37 -27.77 -13.76
C ASP A 206 -9.52 -28.74 -12.94
N ILE A 207 -8.51 -28.25 -12.22
CA ILE A 207 -7.74 -29.06 -11.26
C ILE A 207 -8.62 -29.48 -10.07
N LEU A 208 -9.44 -28.57 -9.53
CA LEU A 208 -10.32 -28.87 -8.39
C LEU A 208 -11.39 -29.92 -8.73
N LYS A 209 -11.83 -30.02 -9.99
CA LYS A 209 -12.72 -31.10 -10.46
C LYS A 209 -12.12 -32.48 -10.26
N VAL A 210 -10.80 -32.62 -10.46
CA VAL A 210 -10.07 -33.89 -10.22
C VAL A 210 -10.21 -34.35 -8.76
N PHE A 211 -10.32 -33.39 -7.83
CA PHE A 211 -10.48 -33.65 -6.40
C PHE A 211 -11.94 -33.63 -5.92
N GLY A 212 -12.91 -33.32 -6.79
CA GLY A 212 -14.31 -33.12 -6.40
C GLY A 212 -14.56 -31.89 -5.52
N LEU A 213 -13.68 -30.87 -5.58
CA LEU A 213 -13.69 -29.70 -4.71
C LEU A 213 -14.21 -28.42 -5.42
N GLU A 214 -15.18 -28.57 -6.32
CA GLU A 214 -15.67 -27.48 -7.18
C GLU A 214 -16.29 -26.31 -6.39
N SER A 215 -16.89 -26.58 -5.23
CA SER A 215 -17.56 -25.58 -4.39
C SER A 215 -16.60 -24.64 -3.65
N VAL A 216 -15.30 -24.95 -3.61
CA VAL A 216 -14.30 -24.16 -2.85
C VAL A 216 -14.08 -22.78 -3.48
N LEU A 217 -14.28 -22.65 -4.79
CA LEU A 217 -14.05 -21.42 -5.54
C LEU A 217 -15.35 -20.70 -5.94
N ALA A 218 -16.51 -21.32 -5.70
CA ALA A 218 -17.78 -20.67 -5.95
C ALA A 218 -17.91 -19.44 -5.04
N PRO A 219 -18.28 -18.26 -5.58
CA PRO A 219 -18.48 -17.09 -4.75
C PRO A 219 -19.64 -17.40 -3.79
N ASN A 220 -19.35 -17.43 -2.49
CA ASN A 220 -20.38 -17.40 -1.46
C ASN A 220 -21.26 -16.18 -1.73
N ARG A 221 -22.49 -16.40 -2.20
CA ARG A 221 -23.57 -15.41 -2.16
C ARG A 221 -23.83 -15.15 -0.67
N SER A 222 -23.42 -13.98 -0.18
CA SER A 222 -23.99 -13.37 1.02
C SER A 222 -24.46 -11.97 0.65
#